data_AF-A0AAJ1YB85-F1
#
_entry.id   AF-A0AAJ1YB85-F1
#
_cell.length_a   1.000
_cell.length_b   1.000
_cell.length_c   1.000
_cell.angle_alpha   90.00
_cell.angle_beta   90.00
_cell.angle_gamma   90.00
#
_symmetry.space_group_name_H-M   'P 1'
#
loop_
_entity.id
_entity.type
_entity.pdbx_description
1 polymer ?
#
loop_
_entity_poly.entity_id
_entity_poly.type
_entity_poly.pdbx_seq_one_letter_code
_entity_poly.pdbx_strand_id
1 'polypeptide(L)'
;MGAMFDISHINLVGYLTDETGLSAPRSDLHTIGTFLMSLTYGNNLISSTQGRADDWTKKVTEGAAELYHSLNFQFDNPSNLDPVNSRFYLNPLRKYFTGYDFYALIISPENNDSDQDVLKFFMEAGFSSGKNGLVLLPRGQYESGFTQFVDPFPALKALANNPIAPPSVLFWTRLGSACALPLKEALDFLRHDLLYALSSGQQATDEAIAYQASKRRSKRILHLSDLHLGLAESTQRRSYLKRHIRRLLPSVDRVVVTGDLFDTPSEELRASFDEFRLDIEECSKKRLLVVPGNHDIRTKGNKIGNAGNHAEYFSDLEWFPLEVDHDMQTVFFSFNSSESGNFARGNVSLRQRLSLAEKHDQEISNRTQVQDYFNIALVHHHPISYGSQPTALYERILAIFGGDERFIAFEESEDFMKWCISRNIGLVLHGHKHIPHLSTIKPFHENSSEVSTIGCGSSIGAEGKPMCYDIVTIEPSTKRWSVSFYQDERGDGSGFTLQNVALDLRA
;
A
#
# COMPACT_ATOMS: atom_id res chain seq x y z
N MET A 1 -4.28 29.01 6.40
CA MET A 1 -5.59 28.44 6.81
C MET A 1 -5.40 27.06 7.41
N GLY A 2 -6.33 26.55 8.24
CA GLY A 2 -6.27 25.17 8.69
C GLY A 2 -7.60 24.55 9.09
N ALA A 3 -7.70 23.22 8.92
CA ALA A 3 -8.88 22.43 9.26
C ALA A 3 -8.48 21.14 10.02
N MET A 4 -9.25 20.84 11.06
CA MET A 4 -9.20 19.60 11.82
C MET A 4 -10.40 18.73 11.45
N PHE A 5 -10.22 17.43 11.32
CA PHE A 5 -11.27 16.49 10.92
C PHE A 5 -10.97 15.08 11.45
N ASP A 6 -11.90 14.14 11.37
CA ASP A 6 -11.65 12.75 11.78
C ASP A 6 -10.83 12.01 10.71
N ILE A 7 -9.87 11.16 11.10
CA ILE A 7 -9.00 10.43 10.16
C ILE A 7 -9.80 9.60 9.14
N SER A 8 -10.99 9.11 9.50
CA SER A 8 -11.89 8.41 8.58
C SER A 8 -12.34 9.26 7.38
N HIS A 9 -12.24 10.59 7.47
CA HIS A 9 -12.62 11.53 6.40
C HIS A 9 -11.46 11.96 5.50
N ILE A 10 -10.26 11.42 5.69
CA ILE A 10 -9.05 11.81 4.96
C ILE A 10 -9.19 11.78 3.43
N ASN A 11 -9.90 10.80 2.86
CA ASN A 11 -10.12 10.72 1.42
C ASN A 11 -11.10 11.79 0.92
N LEU A 12 -12.07 12.19 1.74
CA LEU A 12 -12.97 13.30 1.41
C LEU A 12 -12.18 14.62 1.37
N VAL A 13 -11.30 14.83 2.34
CA VAL A 13 -10.41 16.00 2.39
C VAL A 13 -9.40 15.98 1.24
N GLY A 14 -8.83 14.81 0.93
CA GLY A 14 -7.96 14.61 -0.24
C GLY A 14 -8.66 14.99 -1.54
N TYR A 15 -9.94 14.62 -1.70
CA TYR A 15 -10.75 15.06 -2.83
C TYR A 15 -10.99 16.57 -2.84
N LEU A 16 -11.30 17.18 -1.70
CA LEU A 16 -11.55 18.63 -1.61
C LEU A 16 -10.32 19.48 -1.95
N THR A 17 -9.12 18.93 -1.74
CA THR A 17 -7.83 19.61 -1.95
C THR A 17 -7.12 19.19 -3.23
N ASP A 18 -7.64 18.21 -3.96
CA ASP A 18 -7.12 17.83 -5.26
C ASP A 18 -7.53 18.86 -6.33
N GLU A 19 -6.59 19.30 -7.17
CA GLU A 19 -6.87 20.12 -8.36
C GLU A 19 -6.47 19.42 -9.66
N THR A 20 -6.10 18.13 -9.59
CA THR A 20 -5.62 17.35 -10.73
C THR A 20 -6.73 16.61 -11.48
N GLY A 21 -7.95 16.61 -10.94
CA GLY A 21 -9.14 16.04 -11.58
C GLY A 21 -9.50 14.64 -11.07
N LEU A 22 -9.22 14.35 -9.80
CA LEU A 22 -9.57 13.09 -9.16
C LEU A 22 -11.08 12.82 -9.21
N SER A 23 -11.45 11.56 -9.38
CA SER A 23 -12.83 11.10 -9.14
C SER A 23 -13.19 11.27 -7.66
N ALA A 24 -14.47 11.52 -7.39
CA ALA A 24 -14.95 11.55 -6.01
C ALA A 24 -14.78 10.17 -5.36
N PRO A 25 -14.30 10.11 -4.10
CA PRO A 25 -14.05 8.84 -3.42
C PRO A 25 -15.35 8.09 -3.15
N ARG A 26 -15.27 6.76 -3.16
CA ARG A 26 -16.38 5.91 -2.73
C ARG A 26 -16.68 6.18 -1.25
N SER A 27 -17.94 6.44 -0.91
CA SER A 27 -18.37 6.76 0.45
C SER A 27 -19.84 6.37 0.65
N ASP A 28 -20.24 6.21 1.91
CA ASP A 28 -21.62 6.09 2.33
C ASP A 28 -22.15 7.42 2.93
N LEU A 29 -23.47 7.47 3.16
CA LEU A 29 -24.14 8.65 3.69
C LEU A 29 -23.68 8.98 5.13
N HIS A 30 -23.32 7.96 5.93
CA HIS A 30 -22.81 8.14 7.29
C HIS A 30 -21.49 8.91 7.31
N THR A 31 -20.55 8.50 6.47
CA THR A 31 -19.23 9.11 6.34
C THR A 31 -19.37 10.57 5.84
N ILE A 32 -20.24 10.82 4.85
CA ILE A 32 -20.51 12.19 4.38
C ILE A 32 -21.17 13.05 5.45
N GLY A 33 -22.17 12.52 6.16
CA GLY A 33 -22.90 13.24 7.21
C GLY A 33 -22.01 13.63 8.38
N THR A 34 -21.24 12.68 8.90
CA THR A 34 -20.29 12.93 10.00
C THR A 34 -19.19 13.92 9.60
N PHE A 35 -18.70 13.84 8.36
CA PHE A 35 -17.74 14.80 7.83
C PHE A 35 -18.30 16.23 7.76
N LEU A 36 -19.46 16.41 7.13
CA LEU A 36 -20.09 17.73 7.01
C LEU A 36 -20.40 18.33 8.38
N MET A 37 -20.92 17.52 9.30
CA MET A 37 -21.16 17.92 10.68
C MET A 37 -19.86 18.38 11.36
N SER A 38 -18.74 17.68 11.16
CA SER A 38 -17.44 18.06 11.74
C SER A 38 -16.97 19.47 11.35
N LEU A 39 -17.26 19.90 10.12
CA LEU A 39 -16.93 21.24 9.60
C LEU A 39 -17.86 22.34 10.13
N THR A 40 -19.02 21.98 10.69
CA THR A 40 -19.93 22.96 11.30
C THR A 40 -19.42 23.46 12.65
N TYR A 41 -18.53 22.72 13.31
CA TYR A 41 -17.90 23.13 14.56
C TYR A 41 -16.72 24.06 14.30
N GLY A 42 -16.93 25.37 14.42
CA GLY A 42 -15.90 26.39 14.11
C GLY A 42 -14.58 26.23 14.87
N ASN A 43 -14.55 25.52 16.01
CA ASN A 43 -13.31 25.21 16.75
C ASN A 43 -12.37 24.25 15.99
N ASN A 44 -12.87 23.55 14.97
CA ASN A 44 -12.08 22.70 14.10
C ASN A 44 -11.39 23.49 12.97
N LEU A 45 -11.65 24.79 12.85
CA LEU A 45 -11.13 25.62 11.76
C LEU A 45 -10.28 26.77 12.32
N ILE A 46 -9.12 27.01 11.70
CA ILE A 46 -8.27 28.16 12.00
C ILE A 46 -8.01 28.99 10.74
N SER A 47 -7.98 30.31 10.90
CA SER A 47 -7.77 31.22 9.78
C SER A 47 -7.15 32.53 10.22
N SER A 48 -6.24 33.07 9.42
CA SER A 48 -5.75 34.45 9.57
C SER A 48 -6.78 35.51 9.19
N THR A 49 -7.91 35.12 8.57
CA THR A 49 -9.04 35.99 8.19
C THR A 49 -10.19 35.93 9.19
N GLN A 50 -10.04 35.22 10.32
CA GLN A 50 -11.11 35.07 11.29
C GLN A 50 -11.59 36.45 11.79
N GLY A 51 -12.91 36.66 11.81
CA GLY A 51 -13.53 37.92 12.20
C GLY A 51 -13.51 39.03 11.14
N ARG A 52 -13.03 38.77 9.92
CA ARG A 52 -13.06 39.72 8.79
C ARG A 52 -14.28 39.51 7.90
N ALA A 53 -14.55 40.44 6.98
CA ALA A 53 -15.65 40.28 6.02
C ALA A 53 -15.47 39.06 5.09
N ASP A 54 -14.23 38.63 4.88
CA ASP A 54 -13.86 37.47 4.08
C ASP A 54 -13.64 36.19 4.89
N ASP A 55 -14.13 36.13 6.14
CA ASP A 55 -13.89 35.03 7.08
C ASP A 55 -14.12 33.65 6.48
N TRP A 56 -13.01 32.95 6.23
CA TRP A 56 -12.99 31.61 5.68
C TRP A 56 -13.67 30.59 6.59
N THR A 57 -13.51 30.67 7.93
CA THR A 57 -14.09 29.68 8.84
C THR A 57 -15.61 29.75 8.78
N LYS A 58 -16.16 30.97 8.81
CA LYS A 58 -17.60 31.21 8.66
C LYS A 58 -18.15 30.66 7.35
N LYS A 59 -17.49 30.93 6.21
CA LYS A 59 -17.92 30.45 4.89
C LYS A 59 -17.94 28.93 4.77
N VAL A 60 -16.93 28.26 5.35
CA VAL A 60 -16.86 26.79 5.39
C VAL A 60 -17.98 26.24 6.27
N THR A 61 -18.14 26.77 7.49
CA THR A 61 -19.17 26.34 8.43
C THR A 61 -20.59 26.50 7.87
N GLU A 62 -20.91 27.66 7.27
CA GLU A 62 -22.22 27.91 6.65
C GLU A 62 -22.47 26.97 5.46
N GLY A 63 -21.49 26.82 4.56
CA GLY A 63 -21.63 25.93 3.41
C GLY A 63 -21.76 24.45 3.81
N ALA A 64 -21.03 24.00 4.83
CA ALA A 64 -21.15 22.65 5.36
C ALA A 64 -22.50 22.43 6.06
N ALA A 65 -23.00 23.43 6.80
CA ALA A 65 -24.30 23.35 7.44
C ALA A 65 -25.43 23.26 6.40
N GLU A 66 -25.43 24.07 5.35
CA GLU A 66 -26.42 24.00 4.27
C GLU A 66 -26.48 22.61 3.64
N LEU A 67 -25.32 22.02 3.33
CA LEU A 67 -25.22 20.68 2.77
C LEU A 67 -25.68 19.62 3.77
N TYR A 68 -25.31 19.75 5.05
CA TYR A 68 -25.73 18.82 6.09
C TYR A 68 -27.25 18.82 6.28
N HIS A 69 -27.91 19.98 6.25
CA HIS A 69 -29.37 20.07 6.32
C HIS A 69 -30.05 19.51 5.07
N SER A 70 -29.37 19.52 3.92
CA SER A 70 -29.87 18.87 2.70
C SER A 70 -29.75 17.35 2.73
N LEU A 71 -28.93 16.79 3.62
CA LEU A 71 -28.91 15.35 3.88
C LEU A 71 -30.16 14.97 4.66
N ASN A 72 -30.88 13.94 4.21
CA ASN A 72 -31.88 13.26 5.04
C ASN A 72 -31.20 12.32 6.06
N PHE A 73 -30.12 12.78 6.69
CA PHE A 73 -29.31 11.99 7.60
C PHE A 73 -30.00 11.86 8.94
N GLN A 74 -30.13 10.62 9.41
CA GLN A 74 -30.69 10.30 10.73
C GLN A 74 -29.69 9.42 11.47
N PHE A 75 -29.30 9.80 12.69
CA PHE A 75 -28.40 8.98 13.50
C PHE A 75 -28.94 7.55 13.66
N ASP A 76 -28.04 6.57 13.59
CA ASP A 76 -28.32 5.14 13.75
C ASP A 76 -29.26 4.52 12.69
N ASN A 77 -29.58 5.23 11.61
CA ASN A 77 -30.35 4.66 10.50
C ASN A 77 -29.48 3.73 9.64
N PRO A 78 -29.83 2.44 9.47
CA PRO A 78 -29.04 1.50 8.67
C PRO A 78 -28.86 1.89 7.21
N SER A 79 -29.82 2.63 6.63
CA SER A 79 -29.72 3.14 5.24
C SER A 79 -28.60 4.15 5.06
N ASN A 80 -28.02 4.69 6.15
CA ASN A 80 -26.86 5.57 6.02
C ASN A 80 -25.60 4.84 5.52
N LEU A 81 -25.59 3.51 5.55
CA LEU A 81 -24.49 2.68 5.05
C LEU A 81 -24.60 2.44 3.54
N ASP A 82 -25.68 2.91 2.90
CA ASP A 82 -25.84 2.78 1.46
C ASP A 82 -24.82 3.67 0.72
N PRO A 83 -24.20 3.16 -0.37
CA PRO A 83 -23.28 3.96 -1.18
C PRO A 83 -23.94 5.21 -1.74
N VAL A 84 -23.23 6.34 -1.69
CA VAL A 84 -23.71 7.62 -2.23
C VAL A 84 -22.77 8.19 -3.27
N ASN A 85 -23.30 9.08 -4.11
CA ASN A 85 -22.47 9.88 -4.99
C ASN A 85 -21.88 11.06 -4.23
N SER A 86 -20.71 10.86 -3.61
CA SER A 86 -19.96 11.85 -2.82
C SER A 86 -19.79 13.20 -3.53
N ARG A 87 -19.71 13.19 -4.87
CA ARG A 87 -19.52 14.42 -5.67
C ARG A 87 -20.61 15.46 -5.42
N PHE A 88 -21.87 15.03 -5.23
CA PHE A 88 -23.00 15.95 -5.01
C PHE A 88 -22.81 16.78 -3.74
N TYR A 89 -22.29 16.17 -2.68
CA TYR A 89 -22.11 16.80 -1.38
C TYR A 89 -20.76 17.51 -1.25
N LEU A 90 -19.70 17.00 -1.88
CA LEU A 90 -18.35 17.56 -1.72
C LEU A 90 -18.06 18.72 -2.69
N ASN A 91 -18.60 18.71 -3.91
CA ASN A 91 -18.30 19.74 -4.92
C ASN A 91 -18.56 21.18 -4.46
N PRO A 92 -19.69 21.48 -3.77
CA PRO A 92 -19.96 22.84 -3.35
C PRO A 92 -18.93 23.39 -2.34
N LEU A 93 -18.24 22.51 -1.60
CA LEU A 93 -17.19 22.89 -0.65
C LEU A 93 -15.81 23.11 -1.29
N ARG A 94 -15.54 22.54 -2.47
CA ARG A 94 -14.23 22.61 -3.13
C ARG A 94 -13.69 24.02 -3.28
N LYS A 95 -14.55 25.01 -3.52
CA LYS A 95 -14.17 26.43 -3.64
C LYS A 95 -13.49 27.02 -2.40
N TYR A 96 -13.61 26.36 -1.24
CA TYR A 96 -12.96 26.77 0.01
C TYR A 96 -11.65 26.03 0.29
N PHE A 97 -11.43 24.89 -0.36
CA PHE A 97 -10.30 23.97 -0.15
C PHE A 97 -9.34 23.92 -1.36
N THR A 98 -9.62 24.66 -2.43
CA THR A 98 -8.79 24.77 -3.63
C THR A 98 -8.19 26.18 -3.76
N GLY A 99 -7.16 26.32 -4.58
CA GLY A 99 -6.52 27.60 -4.91
C GLY A 99 -5.31 27.96 -4.06
N TYR A 100 -4.87 27.05 -3.19
CA TYR A 100 -3.70 27.24 -2.33
C TYR A 100 -2.41 26.89 -3.09
N ASP A 101 -1.32 27.57 -2.74
CA ASP A 101 0.01 27.30 -3.32
C ASP A 101 0.59 26.00 -2.76
N PHE A 102 0.24 25.65 -1.52
CA PHE A 102 0.55 24.35 -0.94
C PHE A 102 -0.52 23.90 0.07
N TYR A 103 -0.45 22.61 0.35
CA TYR A 103 -1.21 21.92 1.36
C TYR A 103 -0.26 21.16 2.28
N ALA A 104 -0.63 21.01 3.55
CA ALA A 104 0.11 20.20 4.50
C ALA A 104 -0.85 19.34 5.31
N LEU A 105 -0.69 18.02 5.28
CA LEU A 105 -1.43 17.05 6.09
C LEU A 105 -0.52 16.49 7.16
N ILE A 106 -0.89 16.70 8.42
CA ILE A 106 -0.13 16.19 9.56
C ILE A 106 -0.60 14.78 9.87
N ILE A 107 0.33 13.84 9.97
CA ILE A 107 0.05 12.46 10.38
C ILE A 107 0.56 12.33 11.81
N SER A 108 -0.36 12.34 12.76
CA SER A 108 -0.07 12.22 14.19
C SER A 108 0.24 10.76 14.58
N PRO A 109 0.94 10.48 15.69
CA PRO A 109 1.06 9.14 16.25
C PRO A 109 -0.27 8.66 16.87
N GLU A 110 -0.42 7.35 17.05
CA GLU A 110 -1.55 6.77 17.80
C GLU A 110 -1.65 7.38 19.21
N ASN A 111 -2.88 7.70 19.65
CA ASN A 111 -3.26 8.07 21.01
C ASN A 111 -2.94 9.48 21.57
N ASN A 112 -2.62 10.52 20.78
CA ASN A 112 -2.47 11.85 21.37
C ASN A 112 -3.16 12.99 20.57
N ASP A 113 -4.43 13.25 20.88
CA ASP A 113 -5.07 14.56 20.65
C ASP A 113 -4.36 15.71 21.39
N SER A 114 -3.35 15.39 22.21
CA SER A 114 -2.59 16.26 23.10
C SER A 114 -1.13 16.45 22.71
N ASP A 115 -0.67 15.93 21.56
CA ASP A 115 0.70 16.14 21.12
C ASP A 115 0.94 17.63 20.84
N GLN A 116 1.67 18.27 21.75
CA GLN A 116 1.90 19.70 21.73
C GLN A 116 2.73 20.13 20.51
N ASP A 117 3.63 19.27 20.02
CA ASP A 117 4.46 19.59 18.86
C ASP A 117 3.65 19.53 17.56
N VAL A 118 2.74 18.56 17.45
CA VAL A 118 1.76 18.48 16.34
C VAL A 118 0.86 19.72 16.31
N LEU A 119 0.26 20.06 17.45
CA LEU A 119 -0.61 21.25 17.56
C LEU A 119 0.16 22.54 17.30
N LYS A 120 1.41 22.64 17.78
CA LYS A 120 2.28 23.77 17.52
C LYS A 120 2.58 23.91 16.03
N PHE A 121 2.92 22.83 15.34
CA PHE A 121 3.10 22.85 13.89
C PHE A 121 1.82 23.28 13.17
N PHE A 122 0.67 22.69 13.53
CA PHE A 122 -0.63 23.04 12.93
C PHE A 122 -0.93 24.54 13.04
N MET A 123 -0.79 25.09 14.24
CA MET A 123 -1.04 26.51 14.50
C MET A 123 -0.04 27.41 13.76
N GLU A 124 1.25 27.10 13.87
CA GLU A 124 2.31 27.89 13.24
C GLU A 124 2.17 27.91 11.71
N ALA A 125 2.03 26.74 11.10
CA ALA A 125 1.85 26.61 9.65
C ALA A 125 0.53 27.25 9.19
N GLY A 126 -0.55 27.08 9.95
CA GLY A 126 -1.86 27.62 9.63
C GLY A 126 -1.90 29.16 9.60
N PHE A 127 -1.19 29.82 10.52
CA PHE A 127 -1.08 31.28 10.57
C PHE A 127 -0.01 31.85 9.65
N SER A 128 1.20 31.27 9.63
CA SER A 128 2.33 31.80 8.85
C SER A 128 2.13 31.69 7.34
N SER A 129 1.37 30.69 6.87
CA SER A 129 1.02 30.53 5.45
C SER A 129 -0.04 31.52 4.95
N GLY A 130 -0.71 32.25 5.85
CA GLY A 130 -1.77 33.21 5.51
C GLY A 130 -2.87 32.61 4.64
N LYS A 131 -3.13 33.26 3.49
CA LYS A 131 -4.13 32.82 2.49
C LYS A 131 -3.58 31.85 1.44
N ASN A 132 -2.27 31.58 1.45
CA ASN A 132 -1.61 30.82 0.39
C ASN A 132 -1.41 29.33 0.75
N GLY A 133 -1.58 28.94 2.02
CA GLY A 133 -1.48 27.55 2.46
C GLY A 133 -2.69 27.05 3.24
N LEU A 134 -2.97 25.75 3.11
CA LEU A 134 -3.99 25.04 3.87
C LEU A 134 -3.36 23.87 4.65
N VAL A 135 -3.52 23.91 5.98
CA VAL A 135 -2.96 22.90 6.90
C VAL A 135 -4.07 22.01 7.44
N LEU A 136 -3.86 20.71 7.44
CA LEU A 136 -4.85 19.68 7.66
C LEU A 136 -4.39 18.80 8.81
N LEU A 137 -5.24 18.65 9.83
CA LEU A 137 -4.97 17.86 11.03
C LEU A 137 -6.08 16.82 11.24
N PRO A 138 -5.87 15.56 10.82
CA PRO A 138 -6.74 14.47 11.19
C PRO A 138 -6.64 14.20 12.71
N ARG A 139 -7.77 13.84 13.30
CA ARG A 139 -7.95 13.42 14.69
C ARG A 139 -8.56 12.03 14.74
N GLY A 140 -8.47 11.38 15.89
CA GLY A 140 -8.96 10.01 16.07
C GLY A 140 -7.84 8.97 16.06
N GLN A 141 -8.21 7.73 16.34
CA GLN A 141 -7.28 6.62 16.44
C GLN A 141 -7.11 5.95 15.08
N TYR A 142 -5.87 5.61 14.72
CA TYR A 142 -5.65 4.65 13.64
C TYR A 142 -6.10 3.26 14.12
N GLU A 143 -6.64 2.47 13.20
CA GLU A 143 -6.86 1.05 13.48
C GLU A 143 -5.52 0.38 13.79
N SER A 144 -5.52 -0.58 14.72
CA SER A 144 -4.29 -1.25 15.13
C SER A 144 -3.62 -1.95 13.94
N GLY A 145 -2.39 -1.53 13.60
CA GLY A 145 -1.61 -2.13 12.51
C GLY A 145 -1.38 -1.17 11.35
N PHE A 146 -1.42 -1.68 10.12
CA PHE A 146 -1.28 -0.88 8.91
C PHE A 146 -2.59 -0.15 8.59
N THR A 147 -2.53 1.16 8.39
CA THR A 147 -3.70 1.93 7.96
C THR A 147 -3.88 1.81 6.46
N GLN A 148 -5.07 1.36 6.02
CA GLN A 148 -5.41 1.20 4.61
C GLN A 148 -6.27 2.38 4.11
N PHE A 149 -5.90 2.92 2.95
CA PHE A 149 -6.62 4.01 2.30
C PHE A 149 -7.07 3.58 0.90
N VAL A 150 -8.37 3.37 0.76
CA VAL A 150 -9.03 3.07 -0.51
C VAL A 150 -9.20 4.36 -1.32
N ASP A 151 -9.03 4.30 -2.64
CA ASP A 151 -9.07 5.48 -3.53
C ASP A 151 -8.11 6.59 -3.07
N PRO A 152 -6.83 6.27 -2.80
CA PRO A 152 -5.90 7.23 -2.21
C PRO A 152 -5.69 8.42 -3.15
N PHE A 153 -5.87 9.63 -2.61
CA PHE A 153 -5.62 10.85 -3.35
C PHE A 153 -4.13 10.96 -3.77
N PRO A 154 -3.79 11.69 -4.84
CA PRO A 154 -2.49 11.57 -5.50
C PRO A 154 -1.30 11.87 -4.58
N ALA A 155 -1.43 12.86 -3.71
CA ALA A 155 -0.37 13.23 -2.78
C ALA A 155 -0.11 12.16 -1.71
N LEU A 156 -1.09 11.31 -1.36
CA LEU A 156 -0.88 10.19 -0.43
C LEU A 156 0.13 9.17 -0.97
N LYS A 157 0.32 9.11 -2.30
CA LYS A 157 1.39 8.32 -2.93
C LYS A 157 2.78 8.75 -2.47
N ALA A 158 2.98 10.01 -2.08
CA ALA A 158 4.28 10.46 -1.58
C ALA A 158 4.63 9.83 -0.22
N LEU A 159 3.63 9.59 0.65
CA LEU A 159 3.79 8.81 1.88
C LEU A 159 4.00 7.32 1.58
N ALA A 160 3.27 6.77 0.61
CA ALA A 160 3.51 5.39 0.16
C ALA A 160 4.95 5.22 -0.36
N ASN A 161 5.42 6.14 -1.20
CA ASN A 161 6.75 6.09 -1.79
C ASN A 161 7.87 6.44 -0.80
N ASN A 162 7.54 6.99 0.36
CA ASN A 162 8.50 7.35 1.41
C ASN A 162 7.91 7.01 2.79
N PRO A 163 7.95 5.72 3.20
CA PRO A 163 7.42 5.29 4.48
C PRO A 163 8.14 6.01 5.64
N ILE A 164 7.40 6.84 6.39
CA ILE A 164 7.94 7.66 7.48
C ILE A 164 7.09 7.46 8.73
N ALA A 165 7.76 7.38 9.88
CA ALA A 165 7.13 7.29 11.18
C ALA A 165 6.32 8.56 11.52
N PRO A 166 5.11 8.44 12.08
CA PRO A 166 4.48 9.55 12.77
C PRO A 166 5.25 9.97 14.04
N PRO A 167 5.20 11.25 14.45
CA PRO A 167 4.54 12.35 13.76
C PRO A 167 5.30 12.77 12.49
N SER A 168 4.55 12.97 11.40
CA SER A 168 5.08 13.41 10.10
C SER A 168 4.13 14.36 9.39
N VAL A 169 4.59 15.00 8.32
CA VAL A 169 3.80 15.94 7.51
C VAL A 169 3.98 15.61 6.03
N LEU A 170 2.85 15.43 5.35
CA LEU A 170 2.75 15.33 3.90
C LEU A 170 2.48 16.73 3.32
N PHE A 171 3.38 17.23 2.49
CA PHE A 171 3.19 18.45 1.72
C PHE A 171 2.83 18.13 0.27
N TRP A 172 1.97 18.93 -0.34
CA TRP A 172 1.76 18.90 -1.79
C TRP A 172 1.32 20.24 -2.35
N THR A 173 1.40 20.37 -3.67
CA THR A 173 0.89 21.53 -4.41
C THR A 173 -0.18 21.08 -5.41
N ARG A 174 -0.92 22.07 -5.92
CA ARG A 174 -1.80 21.90 -7.09
C ARG A 174 -1.06 21.65 -8.42
N LEU A 175 0.25 21.87 -8.48
CA LEU A 175 1.07 21.54 -9.65
C LEU A 175 1.52 20.06 -9.64
N GLY A 176 1.34 19.36 -8.53
CA GLY A 176 1.48 17.90 -8.43
C GLY A 176 2.71 17.43 -7.66
N SER A 177 3.63 18.32 -7.27
CA SER A 177 4.75 17.93 -6.39
C SER A 177 4.25 17.61 -4.99
N ALA A 178 4.78 16.55 -4.39
CA ALA A 178 4.45 16.13 -3.05
C ALA A 178 5.67 15.51 -2.34
N CYS A 179 5.80 15.75 -1.04
CA CYS A 179 6.85 15.16 -0.21
C CYS A 179 6.35 14.87 1.20
N ALA A 180 6.90 13.84 1.85
CA ALA A 180 6.62 13.54 3.25
C ALA A 180 7.88 13.71 4.08
N LEU A 181 7.74 14.31 5.27
CA LEU A 181 8.86 14.63 6.17
C LEU A 181 8.48 14.29 7.62
N PRO A 182 9.40 13.77 8.45
CA PRO A 182 9.21 13.72 9.90
C PRO A 182 8.90 15.11 10.45
N LEU A 183 8.10 15.22 11.51
CA LEU A 183 7.57 16.51 12.02
C LEU A 183 8.67 17.56 12.25
N LYS A 184 9.81 17.16 12.82
CA LYS A 184 10.93 18.08 13.06
C LYS A 184 11.51 18.65 11.76
N GLU A 185 11.76 17.78 10.78
CA GLU A 185 12.25 18.20 9.45
C GLU A 185 11.20 19.01 8.69
N ALA A 186 9.91 18.69 8.87
CA ALA A 186 8.80 19.45 8.30
C ALA A 186 8.75 20.89 8.84
N LEU A 187 8.99 21.06 10.14
CA LEU A 187 9.03 22.39 10.77
C LEU A 187 10.22 23.22 10.28
N ASP A 188 11.40 22.60 10.15
CA ASP A 188 12.59 23.26 9.62
C ASP A 188 12.38 23.65 8.14
N PHE A 189 11.84 22.73 7.33
CA PHE A 189 11.49 22.98 5.93
C PHE A 189 10.49 24.12 5.78
N LEU A 190 9.43 24.12 6.60
CA LEU A 190 8.41 25.17 6.60
C LEU A 190 9.05 26.56 6.80
N ARG A 191 9.85 26.69 7.86
CA ARG A 191 10.42 27.98 8.29
C ARG A 191 11.47 28.53 7.35
N HIS A 192 12.33 27.66 6.82
CA HIS A 192 13.55 28.09 6.14
C HIS A 192 13.45 28.04 4.62
N ASP A 193 12.63 27.15 4.07
CA ASP A 193 12.52 26.97 2.62
C ASP A 193 11.12 27.34 2.12
N LEU A 194 10.08 26.73 2.69
CA LEU A 194 8.73 26.78 2.12
C LEU A 194 8.10 28.17 2.21
N LEU A 195 8.20 28.85 3.36
CA LEU A 195 7.65 30.21 3.51
C LEU A 195 8.36 31.24 2.61
N TYR A 196 9.65 31.06 2.36
CA TYR A 196 10.39 31.90 1.41
C TYR A 196 9.93 31.63 -0.02
N ALA A 197 9.83 30.35 -0.41
CA ALA A 197 9.33 29.95 -1.72
C ALA A 197 7.89 30.46 -1.96
N LEU A 198 7.03 30.40 -0.92
CA LEU A 198 5.67 30.91 -0.93
C LEU A 198 5.60 32.41 -1.28
N SER A 199 6.55 33.20 -0.77
CA SER A 199 6.65 34.64 -1.10
C SER A 199 7.08 34.90 -2.55
N SER A 200 7.72 33.92 -3.18
CA SER A 200 8.18 33.96 -4.57
C SER A 200 7.15 33.42 -5.56
N GLY A 201 6.07 32.79 -5.07
CA GLY A 201 4.92 32.34 -5.85
C GLY A 201 4.88 30.82 -6.09
N GLN A 202 3.79 30.37 -6.71
CA GLN A 202 3.40 28.97 -6.84
C GLN A 202 4.49 28.05 -7.43
N GLN A 203 5.22 28.50 -8.46
CA GLN A 203 6.25 27.68 -9.09
C GLN A 203 7.43 27.43 -8.14
N ALA A 204 7.89 28.46 -7.41
CA ALA A 204 8.96 28.31 -6.43
C ALA A 204 8.55 27.37 -5.29
N THR A 205 7.29 27.45 -4.84
CA THR A 205 6.73 26.54 -3.83
C THR A 205 6.76 25.08 -4.29
N ASP A 206 6.38 24.84 -5.55
CA ASP A 206 6.40 23.49 -6.14
C ASP A 206 7.82 22.94 -6.28
N GLU A 207 8.76 23.75 -6.78
CA GLU A 207 10.17 23.39 -6.89
C GLU A 207 10.80 23.08 -5.53
N ALA A 208 10.44 23.83 -4.47
CA ALA A 208 10.91 23.56 -3.12
C ALA A 208 10.42 22.20 -2.58
N ILE A 209 9.14 21.86 -2.79
CA ILE A 209 8.56 20.57 -2.39
C ILE A 209 9.16 19.43 -3.22
N ALA A 210 9.29 19.61 -4.54
CA ALA A 210 9.93 18.63 -5.44
C ALA A 210 11.38 18.35 -5.05
N TYR A 211 12.12 19.40 -4.68
CA TYR A 211 13.49 19.27 -4.22
C TYR A 211 13.59 18.45 -2.94
N GLN A 212 12.71 18.68 -1.96
CA GLN A 212 12.69 17.84 -0.74
C GLN A 212 12.32 16.38 -1.05
N ALA A 213 11.36 16.15 -1.95
CA ALA A 213 11.01 14.80 -2.39
C ALA A 213 12.22 14.08 -3.00
N SER A 214 13.04 14.78 -3.81
CA SER A 214 14.21 14.21 -4.48
C SER A 214 15.34 13.76 -3.54
N LYS A 215 15.37 14.25 -2.29
CA LYS A 215 16.38 13.86 -1.29
C LYS A 215 16.10 12.52 -0.65
N ARG A 216 14.86 12.03 -0.72
CA ARG A 216 14.47 10.75 -0.13
C ARG A 216 14.85 9.59 -1.05
N ARG A 217 15.28 8.49 -0.45
CA ARG A 217 15.74 7.29 -1.16
C ARG A 217 15.15 6.05 -0.53
N SER A 218 13.91 5.73 -0.89
CA SER A 218 13.31 4.44 -0.56
C SER A 218 13.58 3.41 -1.65
N LYS A 219 13.43 2.15 -1.30
CA LYS A 219 13.65 0.98 -2.15
C LYS A 219 12.33 0.35 -2.55
N ARG A 220 12.20 -0.08 -3.81
CA ARG A 220 10.92 -0.50 -4.36
C ARG A 220 10.98 -1.92 -4.92
N ILE A 221 10.00 -2.73 -4.54
CA ILE A 221 9.79 -4.09 -5.04
C ILE A 221 8.53 -4.11 -5.88
N LEU A 222 8.63 -4.56 -7.12
CA LEU A 222 7.48 -4.98 -7.91
C LEU A 222 7.14 -6.42 -7.54
N HIS A 223 5.95 -6.63 -6.98
CA HIS A 223 5.43 -7.95 -6.62
C HIS A 223 4.35 -8.38 -7.61
N LEU A 224 4.63 -9.47 -8.31
CA LEU A 224 3.73 -10.15 -9.24
C LEU A 224 3.40 -11.54 -8.72
N SER A 225 2.28 -12.10 -9.18
CA SER A 225 1.89 -13.46 -8.81
C SER A 225 0.88 -14.04 -9.80
N ASP A 226 0.75 -15.37 -9.81
CA ASP A 226 -0.31 -16.10 -10.50
C ASP A 226 -0.41 -15.68 -11.97
N LEU A 227 0.72 -15.85 -12.68
CA LEU A 227 0.89 -15.51 -14.09
C LEU A 227 0.16 -16.48 -15.03
N HIS A 228 -0.09 -17.72 -14.60
CA HIS A 228 -0.84 -18.77 -15.31
C HIS A 228 -0.61 -18.76 -16.83
N LEU A 229 0.67 -18.82 -17.22
CA LEU A 229 1.07 -18.90 -18.64
C LEU A 229 0.44 -20.14 -19.27
N GLY A 230 -0.24 -19.97 -20.40
CA GLY A 230 -0.88 -21.05 -21.16
C GLY A 230 -2.40 -20.95 -21.28
N LEU A 231 -3.06 -20.11 -20.47
CA LEU A 231 -4.46 -19.76 -20.67
C LEU A 231 -4.64 -18.86 -21.92
N ALA A 232 -5.67 -19.12 -22.73
CA ALA A 232 -5.92 -18.33 -23.94
C ALA A 232 -6.10 -16.83 -23.64
N GLU A 233 -6.82 -16.52 -22.55
CA GLU A 233 -7.02 -15.16 -22.04
C GLU A 233 -5.72 -14.53 -21.50
N SER A 234 -4.76 -15.35 -21.04
CA SER A 234 -3.52 -14.83 -20.45
C SER A 234 -2.56 -14.26 -21.48
N THR A 235 -2.61 -14.68 -22.75
CA THR A 235 -1.63 -14.22 -23.76
C THR A 235 -1.76 -12.71 -24.05
N GLN A 236 -2.98 -12.21 -24.25
CA GLN A 236 -3.22 -10.78 -24.50
C GLN A 236 -2.97 -9.95 -23.24
N ARG A 237 -3.51 -10.40 -22.10
CA ARG A 237 -3.34 -9.73 -20.81
C ARG A 237 -1.87 -9.68 -20.36
N ARG A 238 -1.10 -10.74 -20.59
CA ARG A 238 0.36 -10.77 -20.38
C ARG A 238 1.08 -9.75 -21.24
N SER A 239 0.76 -9.69 -22.53
CA SER A 239 1.40 -8.72 -23.45
C SER A 239 1.13 -7.28 -23.00
N TYR A 240 -0.09 -7.02 -22.52
CA TYR A 240 -0.46 -5.75 -21.94
C TYR A 240 0.26 -5.47 -20.60
N LEU A 241 0.23 -6.40 -19.64
CA LEU A 241 0.95 -6.32 -18.37
C LEU A 241 2.44 -6.03 -18.60
N LYS A 242 3.10 -6.81 -19.46
CA LYS A 242 4.52 -6.65 -19.80
C LYS A 242 4.82 -5.25 -20.33
N ARG A 243 3.97 -4.72 -21.24
CA ARG A 243 4.12 -3.37 -21.77
C ARG A 243 3.91 -2.29 -20.70
N HIS A 244 2.96 -2.51 -19.79
CA HIS A 244 2.69 -1.62 -18.66
C HIS A 244 3.87 -1.58 -17.69
N ILE A 245 4.27 -2.74 -17.15
CA ILE A 245 5.32 -2.83 -16.14
C ILE A 245 6.69 -2.41 -16.67
N ARG A 246 6.97 -2.58 -17.98
CA ARG A 246 8.22 -2.08 -18.60
C ARG A 246 8.52 -0.61 -18.29
N ARG A 247 7.48 0.23 -18.14
CA ARG A 247 7.64 1.64 -17.78
C ARG A 247 7.96 1.84 -16.30
N LEU A 248 7.61 0.88 -15.45
CA LEU A 248 7.85 0.87 -14.01
C LEU A 248 9.23 0.32 -13.66
N LEU A 249 9.74 -0.63 -14.46
CA LEU A 249 10.99 -1.36 -14.18
C LEU A 249 12.21 -0.47 -13.89
N PRO A 250 12.43 0.68 -14.57
CA PRO A 250 13.55 1.56 -14.22
C PRO A 250 13.47 2.20 -12.83
N SER A 251 12.29 2.17 -12.21
CA SER A 251 12.01 2.81 -10.92
C SER A 251 11.87 1.82 -9.76
N VAL A 252 12.11 0.52 -10.00
CA VAL A 252 12.07 -0.53 -8.97
C VAL A 252 13.46 -1.13 -8.78
N ASP A 253 13.79 -1.50 -7.54
CA ASP A 253 15.08 -2.08 -7.17
C ASP A 253 15.06 -3.62 -7.24
N ARG A 254 13.89 -4.23 -7.09
CA ARG A 254 13.69 -5.69 -7.24
C ARG A 254 12.34 -6.03 -7.84
N VAL A 255 12.29 -7.21 -8.48
CA VAL A 255 11.05 -7.81 -8.97
C VAL A 255 10.95 -9.22 -8.38
N VAL A 256 9.79 -9.55 -7.84
CA VAL A 256 9.49 -10.85 -7.27
C VAL A 256 8.23 -11.44 -7.90
N VAL A 257 8.21 -12.76 -8.13
CA VAL A 257 7.03 -13.51 -8.59
C VAL A 257 6.70 -14.62 -7.61
N THR A 258 5.53 -14.55 -6.98
CA THR A 258 5.12 -15.49 -5.92
C THR A 258 4.32 -16.69 -6.42
N GLY A 259 4.84 -17.38 -7.43
CA GLY A 259 4.32 -18.68 -7.90
C GLY A 259 3.19 -18.62 -8.92
N ASP A 260 2.77 -19.82 -9.35
CA ASP A 260 1.82 -20.09 -10.42
C ASP A 260 2.20 -19.35 -11.70
N LEU A 261 3.44 -19.60 -12.14
CA LEU A 261 4.00 -19.11 -13.39
C LEU A 261 3.26 -19.72 -14.58
N PHE A 262 2.95 -21.01 -14.50
CA PHE A 262 2.29 -21.78 -15.56
C PHE A 262 0.86 -22.16 -15.16
N ASP A 263 -0.03 -22.36 -16.13
CA ASP A 263 -1.33 -23.03 -15.87
C ASP A 263 -1.15 -24.54 -15.72
N THR A 264 -0.28 -25.13 -16.55
CA THR A 264 0.20 -26.50 -16.44
C THR A 264 1.62 -26.56 -17.02
N PRO A 265 2.60 -27.21 -16.36
CA PRO A 265 3.98 -27.16 -16.82
C PRO A 265 4.16 -27.79 -18.20
N SER A 266 4.89 -27.12 -19.10
CA SER A 266 5.31 -27.64 -20.41
C SER A 266 6.56 -26.92 -20.91
N GLU A 267 7.30 -27.52 -21.85
CA GLU A 267 8.50 -26.90 -22.45
C GLU A 267 8.19 -25.58 -23.17
N GLU A 268 7.05 -25.51 -23.87
CA GLU A 268 6.62 -24.28 -24.57
C GLU A 268 6.35 -23.15 -23.59
N LEU A 269 5.64 -23.43 -22.50
CA LEU A 269 5.33 -22.44 -21.49
C LEU A 269 6.59 -22.03 -20.72
N ARG A 270 7.52 -22.96 -20.51
CA ARG A 270 8.84 -22.67 -19.96
C ARG A 270 9.60 -21.67 -20.82
N ALA A 271 9.70 -21.91 -22.13
CA ALA A 271 10.34 -20.96 -23.05
C ALA A 271 9.68 -19.57 -23.01
N SER A 272 8.35 -19.54 -22.91
CA SER A 272 7.60 -18.29 -22.76
C SER A 272 7.89 -17.57 -21.44
N PHE A 273 8.12 -18.29 -20.34
CA PHE A 273 8.52 -17.69 -19.08
C PHE A 273 9.96 -17.19 -19.11
N ASP A 274 10.87 -17.92 -19.75
CA ASP A 274 12.27 -17.49 -19.89
C ASP A 274 12.36 -16.20 -20.73
N GLU A 275 11.54 -16.06 -21.78
CA GLU A 275 11.38 -14.78 -22.52
C GLU A 275 10.92 -13.66 -21.58
N PHE A 276 9.85 -13.89 -20.83
CA PHE A 276 9.34 -12.92 -19.87
C PHE A 276 10.41 -12.50 -18.85
N ARG A 277 11.12 -13.48 -18.28
CA ARG A 277 12.21 -13.26 -17.32
C ARG A 277 13.30 -12.37 -17.92
N LEU A 278 13.79 -12.72 -19.11
CA LEU A 278 14.85 -11.96 -19.77
C LEU A 278 14.46 -10.50 -19.98
N ASP A 279 13.23 -10.22 -20.41
CA ASP A 279 12.75 -8.84 -20.56
C ASP A 279 12.71 -8.07 -19.24
N ILE A 280 12.30 -8.72 -18.14
CA ILE A 280 12.28 -8.10 -16.82
C ILE A 280 13.71 -7.83 -16.32
N GLU A 281 14.60 -8.81 -16.44
CA GLU A 281 15.97 -8.73 -15.94
C GLU A 281 16.81 -7.72 -16.76
N GLU A 282 16.61 -7.64 -18.07
CA GLU A 282 17.25 -6.64 -18.93
C GLU A 282 16.83 -5.21 -18.56
N CYS A 283 15.54 -5.00 -18.31
CA CYS A 283 15.01 -3.67 -18.00
C CYS A 283 15.31 -3.23 -16.56
N SER A 284 15.24 -4.14 -15.58
CA SER A 284 15.52 -3.85 -14.16
C SER A 284 17.01 -3.93 -13.81
N LYS A 285 17.83 -4.55 -14.67
CA LYS A 285 19.26 -4.84 -14.43
C LYS A 285 19.51 -5.67 -13.18
N LYS A 286 18.50 -6.38 -12.71
CA LYS A 286 18.54 -7.23 -11.52
C LYS A 286 17.83 -8.52 -11.84
N ARG A 287 18.28 -9.59 -11.20
CA ARG A 287 17.70 -10.92 -11.38
C ARG A 287 16.28 -10.98 -10.82
N LEU A 288 15.40 -11.70 -11.51
CA LEU A 288 14.03 -11.95 -11.09
C LEU A 288 14.02 -13.01 -9.98
N LEU A 289 13.45 -12.67 -8.82
CA LEU A 289 13.24 -13.63 -7.74
C LEU A 289 11.89 -14.33 -7.94
N VAL A 290 11.90 -15.66 -7.80
CA VAL A 290 10.75 -16.50 -8.10
C VAL A 290 10.63 -17.58 -7.05
N VAL A 291 9.41 -17.90 -6.63
CA VAL A 291 9.09 -19.10 -5.86
C VAL A 291 8.05 -19.92 -6.63
N PRO A 292 8.01 -21.25 -6.47
CA PRO A 292 7.02 -22.08 -7.16
C PRO A 292 5.64 -21.96 -6.51
N GLY A 293 4.61 -21.97 -7.34
CA GLY A 293 3.24 -22.27 -6.96
C GLY A 293 2.86 -23.72 -7.21
N ASN A 294 1.61 -24.08 -6.96
CA ASN A 294 1.16 -25.46 -7.13
C ASN A 294 1.03 -25.81 -8.62
N HIS A 295 0.65 -24.87 -9.49
CA HIS A 295 0.56 -25.11 -10.94
C HIS A 295 1.93 -25.24 -11.61
N ASP A 296 3.01 -24.80 -10.98
CA ASP A 296 4.37 -24.90 -11.53
C ASP A 296 4.98 -26.29 -11.43
N ILE A 297 4.47 -27.09 -10.50
CA ILE A 297 5.01 -28.41 -10.18
C ILE A 297 3.94 -29.51 -10.23
N ARG A 298 2.67 -29.17 -10.47
CA ARG A 298 1.55 -30.12 -10.51
C ARG A 298 0.68 -29.86 -11.73
N THR A 299 0.18 -30.92 -12.38
CA THR A 299 -0.76 -30.79 -13.49
C THR A 299 -2.04 -30.08 -13.03
N LYS A 300 -2.37 -28.92 -13.62
CA LYS A 300 -3.50 -28.07 -13.19
C LYS A 300 -3.54 -27.83 -11.67
N GLY A 301 -2.36 -27.67 -11.06
CA GLY A 301 -2.24 -27.39 -9.64
C GLY A 301 -2.53 -28.57 -8.69
N ASN A 302 -2.77 -29.78 -9.19
CA ASN A 302 -3.20 -30.93 -8.40
C ASN A 302 -2.30 -32.18 -8.60
N LYS A 303 -2.17 -33.00 -7.55
CA LYS A 303 -1.51 -34.31 -7.61
C LYS A 303 -2.28 -35.36 -6.81
N ILE A 304 -2.21 -36.63 -7.25
CA ILE A 304 -2.69 -37.80 -6.51
C ILE A 304 -1.54 -38.78 -6.38
N GLY A 305 -0.95 -38.89 -5.18
CA GLY A 305 0.30 -39.62 -4.98
C GLY A 305 1.43 -38.99 -5.81
N ASN A 306 2.09 -39.79 -6.67
CA ASN A 306 3.13 -39.31 -7.59
C ASN A 306 2.60 -38.93 -8.98
N ALA A 307 1.34 -39.23 -9.30
CA ALA A 307 0.75 -38.90 -10.59
C ALA A 307 0.42 -37.40 -10.67
N GLY A 308 0.85 -36.76 -11.76
CA GLY A 308 0.68 -35.33 -12.01
C GLY A 308 1.74 -34.44 -11.37
N ASN A 309 2.85 -35.01 -10.86
CA ASN A 309 4.00 -34.24 -10.38
C ASN A 309 4.98 -33.95 -11.54
N HIS A 310 5.37 -32.70 -11.68
CA HIS A 310 6.20 -32.15 -12.76
C HIS A 310 7.33 -31.27 -12.22
N ALA A 311 7.87 -31.63 -11.05
CA ALA A 311 8.92 -30.87 -10.37
C ALA A 311 10.18 -30.65 -11.22
N GLU A 312 10.43 -31.48 -12.24
CA GLU A 312 11.53 -31.35 -13.20
C GLU A 312 11.53 -30.01 -13.95
N TYR A 313 10.35 -29.48 -14.30
CA TYR A 313 10.26 -28.19 -14.99
C TYR A 313 10.66 -27.01 -14.11
N PHE A 314 10.58 -27.21 -12.79
CA PHE A 314 10.96 -26.22 -11.79
C PHE A 314 12.35 -26.44 -11.20
N SER A 315 12.88 -27.67 -11.14
CA SER A 315 14.29 -27.89 -10.73
C SER A 315 15.27 -27.16 -11.62
N ASP A 316 14.90 -26.99 -12.89
CA ASP A 316 15.70 -26.29 -13.89
C ASP A 316 15.39 -24.79 -13.94
N LEU A 317 14.42 -24.30 -13.17
CA LEU A 317 14.19 -22.88 -12.98
C LEU A 317 15.23 -22.35 -11.99
N GLU A 318 15.95 -21.30 -12.38
CA GLU A 318 16.85 -20.60 -11.48
C GLU A 318 16.06 -19.87 -10.38
N TRP A 319 15.75 -20.59 -9.29
CA TRP A 319 15.15 -20.05 -8.08
C TRP A 319 16.11 -20.24 -6.90
N PHE A 320 16.24 -19.23 -6.05
CA PHE A 320 17.32 -19.16 -5.07
C PHE A 320 16.71 -19.11 -3.67
N PRO A 321 17.03 -20.08 -2.80
CA PRO A 321 16.43 -20.13 -1.47
C PRO A 321 16.71 -18.88 -0.62
N LEU A 322 17.91 -18.31 -0.73
CA LEU A 322 18.31 -17.10 -0.02
C LEU A 322 18.98 -16.14 -1.00
N GLU A 323 18.56 -14.87 -0.99
CA GLU A 323 19.19 -13.78 -1.74
C GLU A 323 19.48 -12.62 -0.78
N VAL A 324 20.72 -12.16 -0.73
CA VAL A 324 21.12 -10.98 0.05
C VAL A 324 21.36 -9.81 -0.91
N ASP A 325 20.48 -8.81 -0.88
CA ASP A 325 20.63 -7.60 -1.68
C ASP A 325 21.27 -6.48 -0.85
N HIS A 326 22.58 -6.31 -0.99
CA HIS A 326 23.33 -5.29 -0.27
C HIS A 326 22.95 -3.85 -0.67
N ASP A 327 22.54 -3.60 -1.93
CA ASP A 327 22.15 -2.27 -2.39
C ASP A 327 20.82 -1.82 -1.76
N MET A 328 19.95 -2.79 -1.49
CA MET A 328 18.64 -2.59 -0.88
C MET A 328 18.67 -2.82 0.65
N GLN A 329 19.75 -3.39 1.18
CA GLN A 329 19.88 -3.81 2.58
C GLN A 329 18.73 -4.74 2.99
N THR A 330 18.45 -5.75 2.15
CA THR A 330 17.34 -6.68 2.34
C THR A 330 17.79 -8.12 2.10
N VAL A 331 17.24 -9.06 2.87
CA VAL A 331 17.42 -10.50 2.69
C VAL A 331 16.08 -11.12 2.29
N PHE A 332 16.07 -11.84 1.17
CA PHE A 332 14.90 -12.57 0.69
C PHE A 332 15.04 -14.05 1.00
N PHE A 333 14.02 -14.61 1.67
CA PHE A 333 13.90 -16.02 2.00
C PHE A 333 12.82 -16.65 1.12
N SER A 334 13.24 -17.43 0.13
CA SER A 334 12.35 -18.08 -0.83
C SER A 334 11.96 -19.47 -0.36
N PHE A 335 10.66 -19.71 -0.22
CA PHE A 335 10.11 -20.99 0.21
C PHE A 335 9.33 -21.68 -0.91
N ASN A 336 9.58 -22.97 -1.10
CA ASN A 336 8.73 -23.82 -1.94
C ASN A 336 7.59 -24.36 -1.09
N SER A 337 6.46 -23.65 -1.06
CA SER A 337 5.27 -24.13 -0.35
C SER A 337 4.52 -25.25 -1.07
N SER A 338 4.97 -25.65 -2.27
CA SER A 338 4.35 -26.70 -3.08
C SER A 338 5.06 -28.05 -2.95
N GLU A 339 6.17 -28.14 -2.22
CA GLU A 339 6.97 -29.38 -2.03
C GLU A 339 6.10 -30.55 -1.49
N SER A 340 5.26 -30.25 -0.50
CA SER A 340 4.35 -31.19 0.17
C SER A 340 2.89 -30.72 0.10
N GLY A 341 1.96 -31.56 0.55
CA GLY A 341 0.51 -31.33 0.48
C GLY A 341 -0.18 -32.01 -0.71
N ASN A 342 -1.46 -32.33 -0.56
CA ASN A 342 -2.35 -32.79 -1.64
C ASN A 342 -3.34 -31.67 -1.99
N PHE A 343 -3.89 -31.68 -3.22
CA PHE A 343 -4.78 -30.63 -3.72
C PHE A 343 -4.08 -29.25 -3.81
N ALA A 344 -4.81 -28.14 -3.80
CA ALA A 344 -4.30 -26.76 -3.78
C ALA A 344 -3.71 -26.33 -2.41
N ARG A 345 -3.19 -27.29 -1.63
CA ARG A 345 -2.59 -27.04 -0.32
C ARG A 345 -1.08 -26.90 -0.42
N GLY A 346 -0.52 -26.10 0.48
CA GLY A 346 0.91 -25.90 0.63
C GLY A 346 1.40 -26.06 2.06
N ASN A 347 2.72 -26.22 2.21
CA ASN A 347 3.42 -26.35 3.49
C ASN A 347 4.88 -25.91 3.33
N VAL A 348 5.46 -25.38 4.41
CA VAL A 348 6.90 -25.13 4.51
C VAL A 348 7.52 -26.05 5.55
N SER A 349 8.27 -27.05 5.08
CA SER A 349 8.82 -28.09 5.94
C SER A 349 9.87 -27.55 6.91
N LEU A 350 10.05 -28.25 8.05
CA LEU A 350 11.13 -27.98 9.00
C LEU A 350 12.51 -27.99 8.30
N ARG A 351 12.71 -28.87 7.33
CA ARG A 351 13.95 -28.97 6.55
C ARG A 351 14.25 -27.67 5.80
N GLN A 352 13.26 -27.10 5.11
CA GLN A 352 13.43 -25.82 4.40
C GLN A 352 13.78 -24.70 5.39
N ARG A 353 13.08 -24.62 6.52
CA ARG A 353 13.33 -23.63 7.59
C ARG A 353 14.74 -23.73 8.19
N LEU A 354 15.22 -24.94 8.49
CA LEU A 354 16.56 -25.16 9.03
C LEU A 354 17.64 -24.82 7.99
N SER A 355 17.47 -25.25 6.73
CA SER A 355 18.44 -24.96 5.68
C SER A 355 18.57 -23.46 5.40
N LEU A 356 17.47 -22.71 5.44
CA LEU A 356 17.51 -21.26 5.27
C LEU A 356 18.08 -20.52 6.48
N ALA A 357 17.82 -21.01 7.69
CA ALA A 357 18.45 -20.48 8.90
C ALA A 357 19.99 -20.62 8.82
N GLU A 358 20.49 -21.80 8.46
CA GLU A 358 21.92 -22.07 8.30
C GLU A 358 22.57 -21.15 7.26
N LYS A 359 21.96 -21.02 6.07
CA LYS A 359 22.45 -20.12 5.02
C LYS A 359 22.51 -18.66 5.48
N HIS A 360 21.48 -18.18 6.18
CA HIS A 360 21.46 -16.81 6.67
C HIS A 360 22.51 -16.58 7.77
N ASP A 361 22.69 -17.53 8.69
CA ASP A 361 23.71 -17.45 9.74
C ASP A 361 25.12 -17.47 9.13
N GLN A 362 25.32 -18.20 8.04
CA GLN A 362 26.56 -18.17 7.25
C GLN A 362 26.78 -16.79 6.60
N GLU A 363 25.76 -16.19 6.00
CA GLU A 363 25.86 -14.83 5.42
C GLU A 363 26.18 -13.77 6.48
N ILE A 364 25.55 -13.85 7.67
CA ILE A 364 25.87 -12.98 8.81
C ILE A 364 27.33 -13.18 9.26
N SER A 365 27.79 -14.43 9.33
CA SER A 365 29.17 -14.74 9.73
C SER A 365 30.19 -14.18 8.72
N ASN A 366 29.84 -14.19 7.43
CA ASN A 366 30.68 -13.61 6.37
C ASN A 366 30.65 -12.07 6.38
N ARG A 367 29.49 -11.46 6.66
CA ARG A 367 29.27 -10.02 6.68
C ARG A 367 28.29 -9.65 7.79
N THR A 368 28.81 -9.22 8.94
CA THR A 368 28.00 -8.93 10.14
C THR A 368 26.86 -7.94 9.90
N GLN A 369 27.05 -6.97 9.02
CA GLN A 369 26.02 -5.98 8.64
C GLN A 369 24.73 -6.60 8.07
N VAL A 370 24.77 -7.84 7.57
CA VAL A 370 23.58 -8.55 7.06
C VAL A 370 22.56 -8.79 8.17
N GLN A 371 23.00 -8.90 9.43
CA GLN A 371 22.09 -9.05 10.57
C GLN A 371 21.09 -7.88 10.68
N ASP A 372 21.50 -6.70 10.19
CA ASP A 372 20.75 -5.46 10.31
C ASP A 372 19.89 -5.19 9.07
N TYR A 373 19.88 -6.09 8.08
CA TYR A 373 19.05 -5.94 6.89
C TYR A 373 17.58 -6.19 7.20
N PHE A 374 16.70 -5.78 6.29
CA PHE A 374 15.29 -6.09 6.35
C PHE A 374 15.04 -7.49 5.78
N ASN A 375 14.33 -8.34 6.53
CA ASN A 375 14.12 -9.73 6.13
C ASN A 375 12.70 -9.91 5.55
N ILE A 376 12.62 -10.46 4.35
CA ILE A 376 11.37 -10.71 3.61
C ILE A 376 11.27 -12.19 3.26
N ALA A 377 10.14 -12.82 3.57
CA ALA A 377 9.84 -14.17 3.09
C ALA A 377 9.00 -14.13 1.81
N LEU A 378 9.30 -15.01 0.86
CA LEU A 378 8.55 -15.21 -0.38
C LEU A 378 7.95 -16.62 -0.36
N VAL A 379 6.64 -16.75 -0.57
CA VAL A 379 5.94 -18.03 -0.56
C VAL A 379 4.72 -17.97 -1.47
N HIS A 380 4.30 -19.05 -2.13
CA HIS A 380 3.08 -18.97 -2.96
C HIS A 380 1.79 -19.04 -2.14
N HIS A 381 1.59 -20.14 -1.40
CA HIS A 381 0.38 -20.34 -0.59
C HIS A 381 0.27 -19.35 0.57
N HIS A 382 -0.95 -18.88 0.82
CA HIS A 382 -1.25 -17.91 1.88
C HIS A 382 -1.06 -18.49 3.29
N PRO A 383 -0.21 -17.90 4.16
CA PRO A 383 0.20 -18.51 5.42
C PRO A 383 -0.71 -18.23 6.62
N ILE A 384 -1.90 -17.64 6.44
CA ILE A 384 -2.82 -17.30 7.56
C ILE A 384 -4.18 -17.97 7.35
N SER A 385 -4.72 -18.59 8.41
CA SER A 385 -6.10 -19.09 8.39
C SER A 385 -7.08 -17.93 8.54
N TYR A 386 -7.99 -17.74 7.59
CA TYR A 386 -9.05 -16.72 7.70
C TYR A 386 -10.01 -17.10 8.84
N GLY A 387 -9.93 -16.36 9.94
CA GLY A 387 -10.93 -16.36 11.03
C GLY A 387 -11.41 -14.95 11.39
N SER A 388 -10.94 -13.93 10.68
CA SER A 388 -11.21 -12.52 10.98
C SER A 388 -12.30 -12.02 10.05
N GLN A 389 -13.39 -11.48 10.60
CA GLN A 389 -14.37 -10.72 9.82
C GLN A 389 -13.67 -9.59 9.06
N PRO A 390 -14.05 -9.29 7.80
CA PRO A 390 -13.42 -8.23 7.02
C PRO A 390 -13.54 -6.89 7.77
N THR A 391 -12.40 -6.37 8.23
CA THR A 391 -12.36 -5.17 9.08
C THR A 391 -12.40 -3.91 8.23
N ALA A 392 -11.82 -3.92 7.03
CA ALA A 392 -11.75 -2.76 6.14
C ALA A 392 -12.86 -2.74 5.06
N LEU A 393 -13.28 -1.54 4.62
CA LEU A 393 -14.20 -1.32 3.49
C LEU A 393 -13.73 -2.06 2.22
N TYR A 394 -12.41 -2.08 1.98
CA TYR A 394 -11.79 -2.83 0.88
C TYR A 394 -12.05 -4.34 0.96
N GLU A 395 -11.93 -4.94 2.14
CA GLU A 395 -12.18 -6.37 2.34
C GLU A 395 -13.67 -6.71 2.21
N ARG A 396 -14.57 -5.80 2.58
CA ARG A 396 -16.02 -5.96 2.36
C ARG A 396 -16.39 -5.89 0.89
N ILE A 397 -15.74 -5.00 0.13
CA ILE A 397 -15.92 -4.89 -1.34
C ILE A 397 -15.37 -6.16 -2.03
N LEU A 398 -14.24 -6.70 -1.55
CA LEU A 398 -13.66 -7.94 -2.09
C LEU A 398 -14.36 -9.22 -1.64
N ALA A 399 -15.01 -9.23 -0.47
CA ALA A 399 -15.77 -10.38 0.04
C ALA A 399 -16.93 -10.76 -0.89
N ILE A 400 -17.44 -9.82 -1.70
CA ILE A 400 -18.44 -10.08 -2.75
C ILE A 400 -17.91 -11.04 -3.82
N PHE A 401 -16.57 -11.17 -3.95
CA PHE A 401 -15.90 -11.99 -4.95
C PHE A 401 -15.26 -13.30 -4.39
N GLY A 402 -15.51 -13.66 -3.13
CA GLY A 402 -14.83 -14.77 -2.43
C GLY A 402 -15.47 -16.15 -2.61
N GLY A 403 -14.66 -17.14 -3.04
CA GLY A 403 -15.00 -18.56 -3.18
C GLY A 403 -14.54 -19.44 -1.99
N ASP A 404 -14.92 -20.72 -2.04
CA ASP A 404 -15.02 -21.69 -0.94
C ASP A 404 -13.68 -22.04 -0.22
N GLU A 405 -13.65 -21.89 1.10
CA GLU A 405 -12.43 -21.77 1.94
C GLU A 405 -11.80 -23.10 2.40
N ARG A 406 -12.42 -24.26 2.13
CA ARG A 406 -12.02 -25.54 2.77
C ARG A 406 -10.93 -26.33 2.05
N PHE A 407 -10.51 -25.90 0.84
CA PHE A 407 -9.56 -26.64 0.00
C PHE A 407 -8.19 -25.96 -0.19
N ILE A 408 -7.99 -24.78 0.38
CA ILE A 408 -6.84 -23.86 0.18
C ILE A 408 -6.07 -23.66 1.51
N ALA A 409 -5.72 -24.75 2.19
CA ALA A 409 -5.07 -24.69 3.50
C ALA A 409 -3.53 -24.65 3.38
N PHE A 410 -2.89 -23.77 4.15
CA PHE A 410 -1.46 -23.82 4.43
C PHE A 410 -1.22 -24.67 5.68
N GLU A 411 -0.75 -25.90 5.47
CA GLU A 411 -0.47 -26.85 6.53
C GLU A 411 0.79 -26.40 7.30
N GLU A 412 0.75 -26.42 8.64
CA GLU A 412 1.81 -25.93 9.54
C GLU A 412 2.09 -24.41 9.42
N SER A 413 1.08 -23.62 9.06
CA SER A 413 1.16 -22.16 9.01
C SER A 413 1.68 -21.53 10.31
N GLU A 414 1.26 -22.03 11.47
CA GLU A 414 1.69 -21.52 12.77
C GLU A 414 3.21 -21.68 12.99
N ASP A 415 3.79 -22.83 12.62
CA ASP A 415 5.23 -23.08 12.76
C ASP A 415 6.05 -22.23 11.80
N PHE A 416 5.52 -22.01 10.58
CA PHE A 416 6.13 -21.09 9.63
C PHE A 416 6.12 -19.65 10.13
N MET A 417 4.98 -19.17 10.66
CA MET A 417 4.88 -17.83 11.21
C MET A 417 5.75 -17.63 12.47
N LYS A 418 5.80 -18.62 13.37
CA LYS A 418 6.74 -18.62 14.51
C LYS A 418 8.19 -18.52 14.07
N TRP A 419 8.56 -19.25 13.02
CA TRP A 419 9.91 -19.16 12.45
C TRP A 419 10.16 -17.75 11.88
N CYS A 420 9.20 -17.17 11.16
CA CYS A 420 9.30 -15.81 10.63
C CYS A 420 9.53 -14.78 11.74
N ILE A 421 8.73 -14.81 12.81
CA ILE A 421 8.89 -13.96 14.00
C ILE A 421 10.29 -14.15 14.61
N SER A 422 10.72 -15.40 14.80
CA SER A 422 12.01 -15.72 15.43
C SER A 422 13.22 -15.26 14.61
N ARG A 423 13.04 -15.06 13.30
CA ARG A 423 14.09 -14.60 12.37
C ARG A 423 13.93 -13.12 11.98
N ASN A 424 13.07 -12.39 12.69
CA ASN A 424 12.78 -10.98 12.43
C ASN A 424 12.37 -10.72 10.97
N ILE A 425 11.60 -11.64 10.37
CA ILE A 425 10.96 -11.42 9.07
C ILE A 425 9.88 -10.37 9.28
N GLY A 426 10.04 -9.18 8.71
CA GLY A 426 9.06 -8.10 8.83
C GLY A 426 7.90 -8.22 7.85
N LEU A 427 8.11 -8.95 6.75
CA LEU A 427 7.15 -9.04 5.65
C LEU A 427 7.18 -10.41 4.96
N VAL A 428 6.02 -10.95 4.65
CA VAL A 428 5.82 -12.14 3.81
C VAL A 428 5.04 -11.76 2.56
N LEU A 429 5.60 -12.03 1.38
CA LEU A 429 4.93 -11.83 0.09
C LEU A 429 4.39 -13.16 -0.43
N HIS A 430 3.12 -13.19 -0.82
CA HIS A 430 2.47 -14.40 -1.33
C HIS A 430 1.46 -14.19 -2.46
N GLY A 431 0.90 -15.29 -2.99
CA GLY A 431 -0.07 -15.33 -4.09
C GLY A 431 -1.28 -16.22 -3.80
N HIS A 432 -1.67 -17.01 -4.80
CA HIS A 432 -2.62 -18.15 -4.75
C HIS A 432 -4.10 -17.79 -4.63
N LYS A 433 -4.46 -16.75 -3.87
CA LYS A 433 -5.87 -16.34 -3.69
C LYS A 433 -6.42 -15.50 -4.86
N HIS A 434 -5.55 -15.07 -5.77
CA HIS A 434 -5.87 -14.20 -6.90
C HIS A 434 -6.48 -12.83 -6.52
N ILE A 435 -6.51 -12.46 -5.23
CA ILE A 435 -7.07 -11.22 -4.70
C ILE A 435 -6.01 -10.52 -3.84
N PRO A 436 -5.75 -9.21 -4.05
CA PRO A 436 -4.79 -8.51 -3.21
C PRO A 436 -5.29 -8.37 -1.78
N HIS A 437 -4.44 -8.68 -0.81
CA HIS A 437 -4.81 -8.70 0.60
C HIS A 437 -3.62 -8.37 1.51
N LEU A 438 -3.88 -7.73 2.64
CA LEU A 438 -2.90 -7.46 3.68
C LEU A 438 -3.44 -7.98 5.01
N SER A 439 -2.63 -8.75 5.72
CA SER A 439 -2.92 -9.20 7.09
C SER A 439 -1.67 -9.07 7.95
N THR A 440 -1.85 -8.70 9.22
CA THR A 440 -0.75 -8.57 10.19
C THR A 440 -0.99 -9.48 11.38
N ILE A 441 -0.01 -10.32 11.69
CA ILE A 441 -0.02 -11.18 12.87
C ILE A 441 0.78 -10.49 13.96
N LYS A 442 0.12 -10.23 15.08
CA LYS A 442 0.75 -9.79 16.32
C LYS A 442 1.05 -11.01 17.20
N PRO A 443 2.32 -11.30 17.53
CA PRO A 443 2.63 -12.35 18.49
C PRO A 443 2.06 -12.02 19.88
N PHE A 444 1.70 -13.07 20.65
CA PHE A 444 1.12 -12.95 22.00
C PHE A 444 2.06 -12.35 23.06
N HIS A 445 3.35 -12.18 22.75
CA HIS A 445 4.35 -11.62 23.66
C HIS A 445 4.64 -10.17 23.29
N GLU A 446 4.54 -9.26 24.27
CA GLU A 446 4.68 -7.79 24.10
C GLU A 446 6.00 -7.33 23.46
N ASN A 447 7.03 -8.19 23.41
CA ASN A 447 8.36 -7.86 22.85
C ASN A 447 8.69 -8.56 21.52
N SER A 448 7.74 -9.24 20.88
CA SER A 448 7.99 -9.95 19.62
C SER A 448 7.59 -9.10 18.41
N SER A 449 8.43 -9.11 17.37
CA SER A 449 8.19 -8.33 16.14
C SER A 449 6.94 -8.82 15.41
N GLU A 450 6.09 -7.89 14.99
CA GLU A 450 4.92 -8.18 14.15
C GLU A 450 5.37 -8.67 12.77
N VAL A 451 4.61 -9.59 12.18
CA VAL A 451 4.84 -10.07 10.81
C VAL A 451 3.60 -9.75 9.98
N SER A 452 3.78 -9.02 8.90
CA SER A 452 2.71 -8.77 7.94
C SER A 452 2.86 -9.66 6.71
N THR A 453 1.72 -9.96 6.10
CA THR A 453 1.62 -10.80 4.90
C THR A 453 0.88 -10.01 3.83
N ILE A 454 1.45 -9.94 2.63
CA ILE A 454 0.85 -9.31 1.45
C ILE A 454 0.58 -10.40 0.42
N GLY A 455 -0.68 -10.59 0.09
CA GLY A 455 -1.09 -11.38 -1.06
C GLY A 455 -1.17 -10.47 -2.28
N CYS A 456 -0.44 -10.83 -3.33
CA CYS A 456 -0.65 -10.26 -4.66
C CYS A 456 -1.87 -10.93 -5.28
N GLY A 457 -2.70 -10.12 -5.95
CA GLY A 457 -3.76 -10.65 -6.81
C GLY A 457 -3.17 -11.34 -8.06
N SER A 458 -4.02 -11.85 -8.95
CA SER A 458 -3.50 -12.42 -10.20
C SER A 458 -3.01 -11.33 -11.14
N SER A 459 -1.73 -11.37 -11.53
CA SER A 459 -1.17 -10.35 -12.39
C SER A 459 -1.70 -10.35 -13.82
N ILE A 460 -2.28 -11.47 -14.25
CA ILE A 460 -2.96 -11.59 -15.55
C ILE A 460 -4.49 -11.69 -15.40
N GLY A 461 -5.03 -11.58 -14.18
CA GLY A 461 -6.47 -11.71 -13.94
C GLY A 461 -7.01 -13.12 -14.22
N ALA A 462 -6.27 -14.15 -13.81
CA ALA A 462 -6.71 -15.54 -13.92
C ALA A 462 -8.10 -15.74 -13.31
N GLU A 463 -8.88 -16.67 -13.86
CA GLU A 463 -10.23 -17.01 -13.39
C GLU A 463 -11.23 -15.82 -13.41
N GLY A 464 -11.05 -14.89 -14.36
CA GLY A 464 -11.93 -13.74 -14.52
C GLY A 464 -11.75 -12.65 -13.45
N LYS A 465 -10.66 -12.71 -12.66
CA LYS A 465 -10.31 -11.67 -11.68
C LYS A 465 -9.66 -10.45 -12.36
N PRO A 466 -9.62 -9.29 -11.68
CA PRO A 466 -8.84 -8.13 -12.14
C PRO A 466 -7.36 -8.46 -12.33
N MET A 467 -6.69 -7.81 -13.29
CA MET A 467 -5.22 -7.88 -13.37
C MET A 467 -4.63 -7.04 -12.25
N CYS A 468 -3.69 -7.59 -11.47
CA CYS A 468 -3.15 -6.94 -10.27
C CYS A 468 -1.62 -6.91 -10.20
N TYR A 469 -1.04 -5.88 -9.62
CA TYR A 469 0.34 -5.93 -9.13
C TYR A 469 0.49 -5.03 -7.91
N ASP A 470 1.50 -5.34 -7.11
CA ASP A 470 1.80 -4.56 -5.92
C ASP A 470 3.15 -3.87 -6.05
N ILE A 471 3.25 -2.68 -5.47
CA ILE A 471 4.53 -2.00 -5.25
C ILE A 471 4.75 -1.90 -3.75
N VAL A 472 5.72 -2.65 -3.26
CA VAL A 472 6.20 -2.52 -1.87
C VAL A 472 7.32 -1.50 -1.85
N THR A 473 7.20 -0.50 -0.98
CA THR A 473 8.27 0.49 -0.79
C THR A 473 8.83 0.35 0.61
N ILE A 474 10.16 0.38 0.74
CA ILE A 474 10.89 0.14 1.98
C ILE A 474 11.85 1.30 2.21
N GLU A 475 11.90 1.81 3.43
CA GLU A 475 12.95 2.72 3.88
C GLU A 475 14.01 1.89 4.63
N PRO A 476 15.16 1.56 4.00
CA PRO A 476 16.09 0.57 4.55
C PRO A 476 16.60 0.92 5.94
N SER A 477 16.82 2.22 6.20
CA SER A 477 17.37 2.73 7.45
C SER A 477 16.43 2.53 8.65
N THR A 478 15.12 2.62 8.42
CA THR A 478 14.09 2.47 9.46
C THR A 478 13.37 1.14 9.41
N LYS A 479 13.58 0.35 8.35
CA LYS A 479 12.85 -0.89 8.03
C LYS A 479 11.33 -0.71 7.91
N ARG A 480 10.87 0.55 7.80
CA ARG A 480 9.46 0.86 7.55
C ARG A 480 9.16 0.59 6.10
N TRP A 481 7.93 0.17 5.86
CA TRP A 481 7.48 -0.12 4.52
C TRP A 481 6.02 0.25 4.31
N SER A 482 5.62 0.29 3.05
CA SER A 482 4.25 0.50 2.61
C SER A 482 3.98 -0.43 1.42
N VAL A 483 2.71 -0.59 1.09
CA VAL A 483 2.32 -1.28 -0.15
C VAL A 483 1.25 -0.48 -0.89
N SER A 484 1.40 -0.42 -2.21
CA SER A 484 0.44 0.16 -3.14
C SER A 484 -0.13 -0.94 -4.04
N PHE A 485 -1.45 -1.13 -3.99
CA PHE A 485 -2.18 -2.15 -4.74
C PHE A 485 -2.74 -1.57 -6.04
N TYR A 486 -2.27 -2.05 -7.18
CA TYR A 486 -2.71 -1.59 -8.50
C TYR A 486 -3.59 -2.64 -9.17
N GLN A 487 -4.69 -2.20 -9.79
CA GLN A 487 -5.59 -3.08 -10.51
C GLN A 487 -6.07 -2.48 -11.83
N ASP A 488 -6.20 -3.31 -12.85
CA ASP A 488 -7.11 -3.10 -13.97
C ASP A 488 -8.40 -3.88 -13.66
N GLU A 489 -9.36 -3.18 -13.05
CA GLU A 489 -10.60 -3.76 -12.50
C GLU A 489 -11.40 -4.57 -13.53
N ARG A 490 -11.36 -4.15 -14.79
CA ARG A 490 -12.13 -4.79 -15.88
C ARG A 490 -11.34 -5.89 -16.56
N GLY A 491 -10.02 -5.91 -16.41
CA GLY A 491 -9.14 -6.86 -17.09
C GLY A 491 -9.19 -6.71 -18.62
N ASP A 492 -9.61 -5.54 -19.12
CA ASP A 492 -9.86 -5.24 -20.54
C ASP A 492 -8.78 -4.32 -21.14
N GLY A 493 -7.78 -3.92 -20.34
CA GLY A 493 -6.72 -3.02 -20.76
C GLY A 493 -7.08 -1.54 -20.63
N SER A 494 -8.16 -1.21 -19.92
CA SER A 494 -8.56 0.18 -19.66
C SER A 494 -7.56 0.96 -18.78
N GLY A 495 -6.69 0.26 -18.04
CA GLY A 495 -5.61 0.89 -17.30
C GLY A 495 -5.47 0.37 -15.87
N PHE A 496 -4.23 0.18 -15.43
CA PHE A 496 -3.96 -0.04 -14.01
C PHE A 496 -4.13 1.27 -13.24
N THR A 497 -4.94 1.22 -12.19
CA THR A 497 -5.20 2.33 -11.28
C THR A 497 -4.79 1.93 -9.86
N LEU A 498 -4.34 2.90 -9.07
CA LEU A 498 -4.03 2.68 -7.66
C LEU A 498 -5.35 2.58 -6.89
N GLN A 499 -5.60 1.41 -6.31
CA GLN A 499 -6.87 1.10 -5.64
C GLN A 499 -6.78 1.30 -4.13
N ASN A 500 -5.66 0.90 -3.55
CA ASN A 500 -5.44 0.93 -2.11
C ASN A 500 -3.96 1.18 -1.81
N VAL A 501 -3.71 1.86 -0.70
CA VAL A 501 -2.38 1.99 -0.11
C VAL A 501 -2.47 1.58 1.34
N ALA A 502 -1.56 0.73 1.80
CA ALA A 502 -1.38 0.45 3.21
C ALA A 502 -0.09 1.11 3.70
N LEU A 503 -0.20 1.91 4.76
CA LEU A 503 0.89 2.66 5.37
C LEU A 503 1.19 2.15 6.78
N ASP A 504 2.47 2.04 7.11
CA ASP A 504 2.92 1.80 8.49
C ASP A 504 2.90 3.11 9.30
N LEU A 505 1.76 3.39 9.94
CA LEU A 505 1.57 4.57 10.78
C LEU A 505 1.75 4.29 12.29
N ARG A 506 2.33 3.13 12.64
CA ARG A 506 2.63 2.80 14.04
C ARG A 506 3.75 3.70 14.56
N ALA A 507 3.69 4.08 15.84
CA ALA A 507 4.69 4.93 16.50
C ALA A 507 6.06 4.25 16.59
#